data_AF-A0A7S1KV57-F1
#
_entry.id   AF-A0A7S1KV57-F1
#
_cell.length_a   1.000
_cell.length_b   1.000
_cell.length_c   1.000
_cell.angle_alpha   90.00
_cell.angle_beta   90.00
_cell.angle_gamma   90.00
#
_symmetry.space_group_name_H-M   'P 1'
#
loop_
_entity.id
_entity.type
_entity.pdbx_description
1 polymer ?
#
loop_
_entity_poly.entity_id
_entity_poly.type
_entity_poly.pdbx_seq_one_letter_code
_entity_poly.pdbx_strand_id
1 'polypeptide(L)'
;ENHQVGTSTRLSMDALEELVEQYKQEIRVDNPFKEPAPLPDDATLWSPQEVDLYLRTEGDFHPRRTKGEHRSSAPSQGSTRLAGKPGRVSVIVPTTDARQSFHSSLWACFEAQTWEDKELVVVETYTSSPSAFLSKKARKDQRLTYVAFKRPPDKDWSIGLKRNICAQLSTGEFVAHFDDDD
;
A
#
# COMPACT_ATOMS: atom_id res chain seq x y z
N GLU A 1 -33.19 4.45 21.83
CA GLU A 1 -32.87 3.07 21.41
C GLU A 1 -31.37 2.96 21.20
N ASN A 2 -30.73 2.02 21.92
CA ASN A 2 -29.29 1.80 21.91
C ASN A 2 -28.80 1.46 20.50
N HIS A 3 -27.95 2.32 19.93
CA HIS A 3 -27.14 1.94 18.78
C HIS A 3 -26.02 1.00 19.27
N GLN A 4 -26.11 -0.26 18.88
CA GLN A 4 -25.04 -1.24 19.06
C GLN A 4 -23.77 -0.73 18.36
N VAL A 5 -22.75 -0.46 19.17
CA VAL A 5 -21.38 -0.20 18.75
C VAL A 5 -20.87 -1.46 18.04
N GLY A 6 -20.50 -1.32 16.76
CA GLY A 6 -20.03 -2.41 15.92
C GLY A 6 -18.83 -3.12 16.54
N THR A 7 -18.95 -4.44 16.66
CA THR A 7 -17.87 -5.33 17.07
C THR A 7 -16.74 -5.27 16.04
N SER A 8 -15.56 -4.82 16.48
CA SER A 8 -14.29 -4.94 15.74
C SER A 8 -14.06 -6.40 15.37
N THR A 9 -14.29 -6.78 14.11
CA THR A 9 -14.09 -8.16 13.64
C THR A 9 -12.60 -8.44 13.51
N ARG A 10 -11.97 -8.92 14.59
CA ARG A 10 -10.65 -9.54 14.53
C ARG A 10 -10.73 -10.80 13.68
N LEU A 11 -9.69 -11.11 12.91
CA LEU A 11 -9.60 -12.43 12.29
C LEU A 11 -9.40 -13.48 13.37
N SER A 12 -10.14 -14.59 13.27
CA SER A 12 -9.85 -15.77 14.08
C SER A 12 -8.50 -16.36 13.65
N MET A 13 -7.88 -17.16 14.54
CA MET A 13 -6.65 -17.88 14.19
C MET A 13 -6.90 -18.83 13.01
N ASP A 14 -8.01 -19.56 13.02
CA ASP A 14 -8.39 -20.46 11.92
C ASP A 14 -8.46 -19.73 10.57
N ALA A 15 -9.01 -18.50 10.54
CA ALA A 15 -9.08 -17.71 9.31
C ALA A 15 -7.70 -17.21 8.83
N LEU A 16 -6.79 -16.89 9.76
CA LEU A 16 -5.41 -16.56 9.41
C LEU A 16 -4.67 -17.77 8.85
N GLU A 17 -4.82 -18.94 9.48
CA GLU A 17 -4.22 -20.19 9.03
C GLU A 17 -4.72 -20.57 7.63
N GLU A 18 -6.02 -20.40 7.35
CA GLU A 18 -6.61 -20.65 6.03
C GLU A 18 -6.01 -19.73 4.95
N LEU A 19 -5.87 -18.43 5.23
CA LEU A 19 -5.25 -17.48 4.29
C LEU A 19 -3.77 -17.82 4.02
N VAL A 20 -3.02 -18.19 5.07
CA VAL A 20 -1.63 -18.61 4.93
C VAL A 20 -1.53 -19.89 4.11
N GLU A 21 -2.40 -20.87 4.37
CA GLU A 21 -2.39 -22.13 3.62
C GLU A 21 -2.79 -21.91 2.16
N GLN A 22 -3.78 -21.07 1.87
CA GLN A 22 -4.12 -20.68 0.50
C GLN A 22 -2.90 -20.08 -0.22
N TYR A 23 -2.22 -19.12 0.41
CA TYR A 23 -1.01 -18.53 -0.17
C TYR A 23 0.12 -19.55 -0.36
N LYS A 24 0.30 -20.49 0.59
CA LYS A 24 1.27 -21.60 0.45
C LYS A 24 0.99 -22.45 -0.79
N GLN A 25 -0.28 -22.77 -1.05
CA GLN A 25 -0.64 -23.55 -2.23
C GLN A 25 -0.34 -22.77 -3.52
N GLU A 26 -0.58 -21.46 -3.55
CA GLU A 26 -0.24 -20.61 -4.70
C GLU A 26 1.27 -20.59 -4.99
N ILE A 27 2.10 -20.32 -3.97
CA ILE A 27 3.56 -20.17 -4.19
C ILE A 27 4.28 -21.49 -4.47
N ARG A 28 3.71 -22.63 -4.04
CA ARG A 28 4.27 -23.96 -4.31
C ARG A 28 4.27 -24.32 -5.79
N VAL A 29 3.36 -23.72 -6.57
CA VAL A 29 3.32 -23.86 -8.03
C VAL A 29 4.61 -23.32 -8.66
N ASP A 30 5.11 -22.19 -8.16
CA ASP A 30 6.33 -21.55 -8.67
C ASP A 30 7.60 -22.10 -8.00
N ASN A 31 7.55 -22.38 -6.69
CA ASN A 31 8.66 -22.93 -5.93
C ASN A 31 8.14 -23.81 -4.77
N PRO A 32 8.27 -25.15 -4.86
CA PRO A 32 7.72 -26.07 -3.88
C PRO A 32 8.37 -25.98 -2.49
N PHE A 33 9.54 -25.33 -2.39
CA PHE A 33 10.28 -25.14 -1.14
C PHE A 33 10.11 -23.72 -0.55
N LYS A 34 9.34 -22.85 -1.20
CA LYS A 34 9.10 -21.50 -0.69
C LYS A 34 8.13 -21.56 0.48
N GLU A 35 8.59 -21.14 1.65
CA GLU A 35 7.73 -20.92 2.81
C GLU A 35 7.32 -19.43 2.89
N PRO A 36 6.09 -19.13 3.33
CA PRO A 36 5.65 -17.76 3.54
C PRO A 36 6.44 -17.09 4.67
N ALA A 37 6.52 -15.75 4.62
CA ALA A 37 6.99 -14.98 5.76
C ALA A 37 6.09 -15.25 6.99
N PRO A 38 6.67 -15.44 8.18
CA PRO A 38 5.88 -15.63 9.40
C PRO A 38 5.03 -14.39 9.68
N LEU A 39 3.76 -14.59 10.01
CA LEU A 39 2.88 -13.48 10.39
C LEU A 39 3.31 -12.91 11.76
N PRO A 40 3.32 -11.58 11.92
CA PRO A 40 3.57 -10.97 13.23
C PRO A 40 2.36 -11.10 14.16
N ASP A 41 2.58 -10.94 15.47
CA ASP A 41 1.56 -11.10 16.52
C ASP A 41 0.31 -10.22 16.31
N ASP A 42 0.48 -9.05 15.68
CA ASP A 42 -0.62 -8.11 15.42
C ASP A 42 -1.46 -8.47 14.19
N ALA A 43 -1.13 -9.53 13.45
CA ALA A 43 -1.85 -9.98 12.26
C ALA A 43 -3.32 -10.35 12.52
N THR A 44 -3.66 -10.72 13.75
CA THR A 44 -5.04 -10.97 14.21
C THR A 44 -5.94 -9.74 14.15
N LEU A 45 -5.35 -8.55 14.10
CA LEU A 45 -6.04 -7.26 13.99
C LEU A 45 -6.17 -6.80 12.54
N TRP A 46 -5.65 -7.56 11.59
CA TRP A 46 -5.59 -7.18 10.18
C TRP A 46 -6.83 -7.67 9.43
N SER A 47 -7.12 -7.05 8.28
CA SER A 47 -8.09 -7.60 7.33
C SER A 47 -7.48 -8.72 6.47
N PRO A 48 -8.29 -9.56 5.80
CA PRO A 48 -7.77 -10.56 4.86
C PRO A 48 -6.87 -9.96 3.77
N GLN A 49 -7.22 -8.77 3.26
CA GLN A 49 -6.41 -8.06 2.26
C GLN A 49 -5.07 -7.59 2.82
N GLU A 50 -5.05 -7.17 4.10
CA GLU A 50 -3.83 -6.76 4.79
C GLU A 50 -2.87 -7.95 4.98
N VAL A 51 -3.41 -9.13 5.29
CA VAL A 51 -2.65 -10.39 5.37
C VAL A 51 -2.12 -10.80 3.99
N ASP A 52 -2.96 -10.80 2.95
CA ASP A 52 -2.56 -11.12 1.57
C ASP A 52 -1.43 -10.21 1.08
N LEU A 53 -1.53 -8.90 1.31
CA LEU A 53 -0.46 -7.94 0.98
C LEU A 53 0.84 -8.24 1.71
N TYR A 54 0.79 -8.53 3.01
CA TYR A 54 1.99 -8.89 3.78
C TYR A 54 2.68 -10.14 3.20
N LEU A 55 1.90 -11.18 2.92
CA LEU A 55 2.41 -12.44 2.38
C LEU A 55 2.99 -12.25 0.97
N ARG A 56 2.27 -11.58 0.07
CA ARG A 56 2.72 -11.32 -1.32
C ARG A 56 3.94 -10.43 -1.42
N THR A 57 4.17 -9.58 -0.42
CA THR A 57 5.36 -8.74 -0.31
C THR A 57 6.47 -9.39 0.51
N GLU A 58 6.31 -10.65 0.91
CA GLU A 58 7.30 -11.40 1.70
C GLU A 58 7.65 -10.70 3.02
N GLY A 59 6.70 -9.95 3.58
CA GLY A 59 6.84 -9.19 4.80
C GLY A 59 7.40 -7.78 4.65
N ASP A 60 7.79 -7.36 3.44
CA ASP A 60 8.30 -6.00 3.17
C ASP A 60 7.21 -4.95 3.45
N PHE A 61 5.96 -5.22 3.05
CA PHE A 61 4.83 -4.35 3.37
C PHE A 61 4.13 -4.81 4.65
N HIS A 62 4.22 -3.99 5.69
CA HIS A 62 3.52 -4.21 6.93
C HIS A 62 2.41 -3.14 7.09
N PRO A 63 1.11 -3.52 7.13
CA PRO A 63 -0.02 -2.58 7.09
C PRO A 63 0.01 -1.45 8.13
N ARG A 64 0.58 -1.73 9.30
CA ARG A 64 0.71 -0.77 10.43
C ARG A 64 2.06 -0.06 10.53
N ARG A 65 3.13 -0.60 9.93
CA ARG A 65 4.50 -0.05 10.06
C ARG A 65 4.98 0.66 8.80
N THR A 66 4.53 0.21 7.63
CA THR A 66 4.81 0.88 6.37
C THR A 66 4.07 2.21 6.33
N LYS A 67 4.80 3.28 6.62
CA LYS A 67 4.35 4.66 6.52
C LYS A 67 5.03 5.27 5.30
N GLY A 68 4.30 6.04 4.50
CA GLY A 68 4.97 7.04 3.67
C GLY A 68 5.66 8.07 4.57
N GLU A 69 6.66 8.78 4.06
CA GLU A 69 7.48 9.72 4.85
C GLU A 69 6.65 10.78 5.65
N HIS A 70 5.35 10.94 5.37
CA HIS A 70 4.45 11.94 5.96
C HIS A 70 3.27 11.37 6.75
N ARG A 71 3.07 10.04 6.74
CA ARG A 71 1.87 9.46 7.34
C ARG A 71 2.04 9.27 8.85
N SER A 72 1.47 10.18 9.63
CA SER A 72 1.11 9.94 11.03
C SER A 72 0.18 8.73 11.07
N SER A 73 0.54 7.69 11.85
CA SER A 73 -0.17 6.42 12.10
C SER A 73 -1.45 6.18 11.29
N ALA A 74 -1.43 5.16 10.41
CA ALA A 74 -2.66 4.57 9.88
C ALA A 74 -3.67 4.39 11.03
N PRO A 75 -4.98 4.69 10.83
CA PRO A 75 -5.95 4.62 11.90
C PRO A 75 -5.85 3.29 12.64
N SER A 76 -5.64 3.39 13.96
CA SER A 76 -5.66 2.25 14.85
C SER A 76 -7.10 1.76 14.99
N GLN A 77 -7.29 0.49 14.67
CA GLN A 77 -8.38 -0.39 15.13
C GLN A 77 -9.80 -0.18 14.56
N GLY A 78 -10.36 -1.29 14.07
CA GLY A 78 -11.72 -1.71 14.40
C GLY A 78 -12.88 -1.11 13.60
N SER A 79 -12.67 -0.11 12.76
CA SER A 79 -13.70 0.34 11.82
C SER A 79 -13.48 -0.34 10.48
N THR A 80 -14.46 -1.15 10.06
CA THR A 80 -14.74 -1.42 8.65
C THR A 80 -14.42 -0.16 7.84
N ARG A 81 -13.46 -0.21 6.90
CA ARG A 81 -13.09 0.92 6.02
C ARG A 81 -14.26 1.30 5.07
N LEU A 82 -15.41 1.67 5.62
CA LEU A 82 -16.65 1.85 4.85
C LEU A 82 -16.77 3.21 4.18
N ALA A 83 -15.83 4.13 4.40
CA ALA A 83 -15.56 5.23 3.46
C ALA A 83 -14.19 5.82 3.80
N GLY A 84 -13.34 6.04 2.80
CA GLY A 84 -12.25 7.01 2.96
C GLY A 84 -12.80 8.39 3.30
N LYS A 85 -11.94 9.38 3.51
CA LYS A 85 -12.37 10.75 3.78
C LYS A 85 -13.36 11.20 2.69
N PRO A 86 -14.61 11.56 3.03
CA PRO A 86 -15.61 11.89 2.04
C PRO A 86 -15.14 13.00 1.10
N GLY A 87 -15.34 12.81 -0.20
CA GLY A 87 -14.94 13.74 -1.26
C GLY A 87 -13.43 13.76 -1.59
N ARG A 88 -12.58 13.09 -0.81
CA ARG A 88 -11.13 13.03 -1.11
C ARG A 88 -10.84 12.06 -2.24
N VAL A 89 -9.96 12.48 -3.15
CA VAL A 89 -9.42 11.64 -4.22
C VAL A 89 -7.98 11.24 -3.89
N SER A 90 -7.71 9.94 -3.79
CA SER A 90 -6.36 9.38 -3.73
C SER A 90 -5.90 9.01 -5.14
N VAL A 91 -4.94 9.77 -5.66
CA VAL A 91 -4.27 9.47 -6.92
C VAL A 91 -3.16 8.45 -6.64
N ILE A 92 -3.27 7.24 -7.19
CA ILE A 92 -2.31 6.16 -6.94
C ILE A 92 -1.39 5.96 -8.13
N VAL A 93 -0.10 5.80 -7.86
CA VAL A 93 0.94 5.63 -8.90
C VAL A 93 1.92 4.54 -8.50
N PRO A 94 1.85 3.35 -9.10
CA PRO A 94 2.93 2.38 -9.04
C PRO A 94 4.06 2.81 -10.00
N THR A 95 5.31 2.79 -9.55
CA THR A 95 6.47 3.13 -10.41
C THR A 95 7.70 2.28 -10.10
N THR A 96 8.79 2.50 -10.84
CA THR A 96 10.10 1.89 -10.66
C THR A 96 11.22 2.94 -10.77
N ASP A 97 12.42 2.58 -10.30
CA ASP A 97 13.60 3.43 -10.46
C ASP A 97 13.95 3.76 -11.92
N ALA A 98 13.66 2.84 -12.85
CA ALA A 98 13.84 3.05 -14.29
C ALA A 98 12.99 4.22 -14.85
N ARG A 99 11.95 4.65 -14.13
CA ARG A 99 11.01 5.69 -14.54
C ARG A 99 11.17 7.02 -13.79
N GLN A 100 12.23 7.16 -12.98
CA GLN A 100 12.46 8.36 -12.17
C GLN A 100 12.52 9.68 -12.96
N SER A 101 12.84 9.63 -14.26
CA SER A 101 12.82 10.80 -15.16
C SER A 101 11.44 11.45 -15.28
N PHE A 102 10.36 10.72 -15.04
CA PHE A 102 9.00 11.25 -15.14
C PHE A 102 8.45 11.79 -13.82
N HIS A 103 9.11 11.52 -12.68
CA HIS A 103 8.54 11.82 -11.36
C HIS A 103 8.30 13.32 -11.12
N SER A 104 9.13 14.20 -11.71
CA SER A 104 8.88 15.64 -11.64
C SER A 104 7.66 16.07 -12.45
N SER A 105 7.43 15.44 -13.61
CA SER A 105 6.26 15.68 -14.44
C SER A 105 4.99 15.15 -13.78
N LEU A 106 5.03 13.94 -13.23
CA LEU A 106 3.95 13.37 -12.42
C LEU A 106 3.51 14.34 -11.32
N TRP A 107 4.47 14.89 -10.57
CA TRP A 107 4.16 15.88 -9.53
C TRP A 107 3.51 17.14 -10.12
N ALA A 108 4.01 17.65 -11.25
CA ALA A 108 3.43 18.82 -11.90
C ALA A 108 1.98 18.56 -12.37
N CYS A 109 1.70 17.39 -12.96
CA CYS A 109 0.36 16.98 -13.36
C CYS A 109 -0.59 16.88 -12.16
N PHE A 110 -0.14 16.27 -11.06
CA PHE A 110 -0.89 16.22 -9.81
C PHE A 110 -1.16 17.63 -9.26
N GLU A 111 -0.15 18.49 -9.22
CA GLU A 111 -0.27 19.85 -8.68
C GLU A 111 -1.22 20.73 -9.50
N ALA A 112 -1.25 20.55 -10.82
CA ALA A 112 -2.11 21.29 -11.74
C ALA A 112 -3.61 20.92 -11.64
N GLN A 113 -3.97 19.79 -11.00
CA GLN A 113 -5.37 19.41 -10.86
C GLN A 113 -6.15 20.45 -10.02
N THR A 114 -7.37 20.77 -10.41
CA THR A 114 -8.21 21.77 -9.72
C THR A 114 -8.98 21.23 -8.51
N TRP A 115 -9.06 19.91 -8.35
CA TRP A 115 -9.71 19.30 -7.17
C TRP A 115 -8.96 19.64 -5.89
N GLU A 116 -9.66 20.15 -4.88
CA GLU A 116 -9.04 20.69 -3.67
C GLU A 116 -8.51 19.60 -2.74
N ASP A 117 -9.35 18.64 -2.37
CA ASP A 117 -8.98 17.57 -1.43
C ASP A 117 -8.50 16.33 -2.18
N LYS A 118 -7.21 16.34 -2.54
CA LYS A 118 -6.54 15.22 -3.19
C LYS A 118 -5.20 14.89 -2.52
N GLU A 119 -4.81 13.64 -2.63
CA GLU A 119 -3.50 13.13 -2.23
C GLU A 119 -2.88 12.32 -3.36
N LEU A 120 -1.55 12.25 -3.38
CA LEU A 120 -0.75 11.44 -4.28
C LEU A 120 -0.10 10.32 -3.47
N VAL A 121 -0.35 9.07 -3.84
CA VAL A 121 0.21 7.87 -3.21
C VAL A 121 1.09 7.18 -4.23
N VAL A 122 2.40 7.23 -4.01
CA VAL A 122 3.39 6.63 -4.90
C VAL A 122 4.07 5.45 -4.20
N VAL A 123 4.02 4.28 -4.86
CA VAL A 123 4.78 3.10 -4.48
C VAL A 123 5.83 2.84 -5.55
N GLU A 124 7.08 3.07 -5.20
CA GLU A 124 8.23 2.79 -6.07
C GLU A 124 8.93 1.50 -5.64
N THR A 125 9.33 0.68 -6.61
CA THR A 125 10.37 -0.32 -6.38
C THR A 125 11.65 0.09 -7.05
N TYR A 126 12.80 -0.21 -6.44
CA TYR A 126 14.09 0.21 -6.95
C TYR A 126 15.16 -0.85 -6.74
N THR A 127 16.15 -0.85 -7.63
CA THR A 127 17.33 -1.73 -7.56
C THR A 127 18.51 -1.00 -6.92
N SER A 128 18.75 0.25 -7.34
CA SER A 128 19.93 1.03 -6.93
C SER A 128 19.60 2.03 -5.84
N SER A 129 18.71 2.98 -6.14
CA SER A 129 18.30 4.03 -5.20
C SER A 129 16.86 4.48 -5.49
N PRO A 130 16.09 4.84 -4.44
CA PRO A 130 14.77 5.42 -4.59
C PRO A 130 14.84 6.82 -5.23
N SER A 131 13.71 7.30 -5.74
CA SER A 131 13.61 8.65 -6.30
C SER A 131 14.01 9.73 -5.31
N ALA A 132 15.13 10.42 -5.60
CA ALA A 132 15.57 11.56 -4.81
C ALA A 132 14.55 12.72 -4.85
N PHE A 133 13.87 12.90 -5.99
CA PHE A 133 12.84 13.93 -6.16
C PHE A 133 11.63 13.67 -5.26
N LEU A 134 11.02 12.48 -5.35
CA LEU A 134 9.83 12.15 -4.55
C LEU A 134 10.16 12.07 -3.06
N SER A 135 11.33 11.52 -2.70
CA SER A 135 11.80 11.54 -1.31
C SER A 135 11.85 12.97 -0.76
N LYS A 136 12.50 13.89 -1.48
CA LYS A 136 12.59 15.30 -1.06
C LYS A 136 11.23 15.99 -1.06
N LYS A 137 10.36 15.67 -2.02
CA LYS A 137 9.03 16.28 -2.14
C LYS A 137 8.12 15.84 -1.02
N ALA A 138 8.11 14.55 -0.70
CA ALA A 138 7.34 13.98 0.39
C ALA A 138 7.63 14.80 1.64
N ARG A 139 8.90 14.96 2.05
CA ARG A 139 9.36 15.75 3.23
C ARG A 139 8.74 17.13 3.41
N LYS A 140 8.24 17.73 2.34
CA LYS A 140 7.75 19.11 2.30
C LYS A 140 6.26 19.22 2.07
N ASP A 141 5.61 18.21 1.50
CA ASP A 141 4.21 18.27 1.09
C ASP A 141 3.43 17.07 1.62
N GLN A 142 2.55 17.35 2.58
CA GLN A 142 1.73 16.34 3.27
C GLN A 142 0.72 15.64 2.34
N ARG A 143 0.50 16.16 1.14
CA ARG A 143 -0.37 15.50 0.14
C ARG A 143 0.33 14.33 -0.53
N LEU A 144 1.65 14.16 -0.38
CA LEU A 144 2.41 13.07 -0.98
C LEU A 144 2.75 11.98 0.05
N THR A 145 2.13 10.81 -0.13
CA THR A 145 2.56 9.57 0.51
C THR A 145 3.48 8.83 -0.44
N TYR A 146 4.78 8.83 -0.15
CA TYR A 146 5.79 8.12 -0.94
C TYR A 146 6.38 6.97 -0.12
N VAL A 147 6.33 5.75 -0.69
CA VAL A 147 6.93 4.54 -0.14
C VAL A 147 7.79 3.88 -1.21
N ALA A 148 9.00 3.50 -0.84
CA ALA A 148 9.94 2.87 -1.76
C ALA A 148 10.47 1.55 -1.21
N PHE A 149 10.50 0.51 -2.04
CA PHE A 149 10.98 -0.83 -1.68
C PHE A 149 12.15 -1.23 -2.55
N LYS A 150 13.24 -1.69 -1.92
CA LYS A 150 14.37 -2.24 -2.67
C LYS A 150 14.00 -3.64 -3.17
N ARG A 151 14.04 -3.86 -4.48
CA ARG A 151 13.77 -5.16 -5.10
C ARG A 151 14.92 -5.54 -6.05
N PRO A 152 15.25 -6.83 -6.17
CA PRO A 152 16.22 -7.26 -7.18
C PRO A 152 15.58 -7.17 -8.59
N PRO A 153 16.38 -6.97 -9.66
CA PRO A 153 15.87 -6.73 -11.01
C PRO A 153 14.96 -7.85 -11.56
N ASP A 154 15.20 -9.10 -11.13
CA ASP A 154 14.50 -10.31 -11.57
C ASP A 154 13.30 -10.69 -10.70
N LYS A 155 13.05 -9.98 -9.59
CA LYS A 155 11.93 -10.26 -8.66
C LYS A 155 11.23 -8.98 -8.20
N ASP A 156 10.99 -8.09 -9.17
CA ASP A 156 10.13 -6.95 -8.93
C ASP A 156 8.68 -7.40 -8.68
N TRP A 157 7.91 -6.55 -8.00
CA TRP A 157 6.49 -6.79 -7.80
C TRP A 157 5.71 -6.45 -9.06
N SER A 158 4.62 -7.19 -9.27
CA SER A 158 3.68 -6.86 -10.33
C SER A 158 3.09 -5.46 -10.11
N ILE A 159 2.70 -4.80 -11.20
CA ILE A 159 2.01 -3.50 -11.15
C ILE A 159 0.73 -3.62 -10.29
N GLY A 160 0.01 -4.75 -10.41
CA GLY A 160 -1.19 -5.03 -9.60
C GLY A 160 -0.90 -5.06 -8.09
N LEU A 161 0.19 -5.71 -7.67
CA LEU A 161 0.58 -5.74 -6.26
C LEU A 161 0.92 -4.33 -5.75
N LYS A 162 1.70 -3.55 -6.53
CA LYS A 162 2.00 -2.15 -6.17
C LYS A 162 0.73 -1.29 -6.08
N ARG A 163 -0.23 -1.45 -6.99
CA ARG A 163 -1.53 -0.75 -6.95
C ARG A 163 -2.34 -1.12 -5.70
N ASN A 164 -2.35 -2.39 -5.31
CA ASN A 164 -3.02 -2.82 -4.06
C ASN A 164 -2.37 -2.20 -2.82
N ILE A 165 -1.03 -2.08 -2.80
CA ILE A 165 -0.31 -1.36 -1.75
C ILE A 165 -0.71 0.12 -1.74
N CYS A 166 -0.76 0.78 -2.89
CA CYS A 166 -1.21 2.17 -2.98
C CYS A 166 -2.63 2.32 -2.42
N ALA A 167 -3.57 1.48 -2.87
CA ALA A 167 -4.97 1.51 -2.40
C ALA A 167 -5.08 1.30 -0.88
N GLN A 168 -4.24 0.41 -0.32
CA GLN A 168 -4.19 0.18 1.11
C GLN A 168 -3.65 1.40 1.90
N LEU A 169 -2.74 2.16 1.30
CA LEU A 169 -2.18 3.40 1.85
C LEU A 169 -3.12 4.61 1.68
N SER A 170 -3.98 4.60 0.66
CA SER A 170 -4.97 5.65 0.37
C SER A 170 -5.91 5.94 1.54
N THR A 171 -6.30 7.21 1.65
CA THR A 171 -7.23 7.74 2.65
C THR A 171 -8.48 8.34 2.05
N GLY A 172 -8.57 8.47 0.73
CA GLY A 172 -9.71 9.06 0.02
C GLY A 172 -10.87 8.10 -0.17
N GLU A 173 -12.07 8.68 -0.32
CA GLU A 173 -13.26 7.96 -0.74
C GLU A 173 -13.12 7.44 -2.18
N PHE A 174 -12.46 8.22 -3.05
CA PHE A 174 -12.23 7.88 -4.43
C PHE A 174 -10.76 7.53 -4.68
N VAL A 175 -10.52 6.56 -5.56
CA VAL A 175 -9.18 6.19 -6.02
C VAL A 175 -9.09 6.42 -7.52
N ALA A 176 -8.10 7.20 -7.95
CA ALA A 176 -7.79 7.45 -9.35
C ALA A 176 -6.44 6.81 -9.69
N HIS A 177 -6.38 6.07 -10.80
CA HIS A 177 -5.14 5.42 -11.24
C HIS A 177 -4.41 6.34 -12.22
N PHE A 178 -3.17 6.66 -11.90
CA PHE A 178 -2.26 7.39 -12.79
C PHE A 178 -1.08 6.47 -13.12
N ASP A 179 -0.65 6.50 -14.38
CA ASP A 179 0.64 6.00 -14.78
C ASP A 179 1.62 7.19 -14.73
N ASP A 180 2.88 6.97 -14.36
CA ASP A 180 3.82 8.06 -14.06
C ASP A 180 4.35 8.81 -15.29
N ASP A 181 3.94 8.43 -16.50
CA ASP A 181 4.27 9.05 -17.79
C ASP A 181 3.10 9.84 -18.41
N ASP A 182 1.95 9.85 -17.73
CA ASP A 182 0.76 10.67 -18.06
C ASP A 182 0.68 11.91 -17.14
#